data_AF-A0A6N6VWP9-F1
#
_entry.id   AF-A0A6N6VWP9-F1
#
_cell.length_a   1.000
_cell.length_b   1.000
_cell.length_c   1.000
_cell.angle_alpha   90.00
_cell.angle_beta   90.00
_cell.angle_gamma   90.00
#
_symmetry.space_group_name_H-M   'P 1'
#
loop_
_entity.id
_entity.type
_entity.pdbx_description
1 polymer ?
#
loop_
_entity_poly.entity_id
_entity_poly.type
_entity_poly.pdbx_seq_one_letter_code
_entity_poly.pdbx_strand_id
1 'polypeptide(L)'
;MIDLEKYKSNYVINKMNNNIEIKSLYLYKGQGIAVSITNEFRGIVVNLITNNNLFIQDLDNSLLQPPPPWIVYPNEDPRGLGSLQGEIDYWFDSIWNPFWNSLSLEEKKNYFRMTKPNRYWANYLMESPIYKEKI
;
A
#
# COMPACT_ATOMS: atom_id res chain seq x y z
N MET A 1 -0.56 16.99 -8.97
CA MET A 1 -1.78 16.16 -9.04
C MET A 1 -1.96 15.73 -10.48
N ILE A 2 -1.86 14.43 -10.77
CA ILE A 2 -2.01 13.89 -12.13
C ILE A 2 -3.52 13.81 -12.41
N ASP A 3 -3.98 14.48 -13.47
CA ASP A 3 -5.37 14.40 -13.91
C ASP A 3 -5.59 13.14 -14.74
N LEU A 4 -6.14 12.11 -14.10
CA LEU A 4 -6.38 10.80 -14.70
C LEU A 4 -7.61 10.78 -15.62
N GLU A 5 -8.56 11.71 -15.49
CA GLU A 5 -9.82 11.68 -16.26
C GLU A 5 -9.59 11.90 -17.76
N LYS A 6 -8.54 12.62 -18.15
CA LYS A 6 -8.18 12.85 -19.55
C LYS A 6 -7.83 11.55 -20.31
N TYR A 7 -7.40 10.51 -19.61
CA TYR A 7 -6.85 9.29 -20.22
C TYR A 7 -7.78 8.09 -20.09
N LYS A 8 -8.98 8.29 -19.54
CA LYS A 8 -9.92 7.21 -19.19
C LYS A 8 -10.55 6.62 -20.43
N SER A 9 -10.36 5.32 -20.61
CA SER A 9 -11.09 4.52 -21.59
C SER A 9 -11.77 3.35 -20.87
N ASN A 10 -13.08 3.21 -21.06
CA ASN A 10 -13.87 2.16 -20.42
C ASN A 10 -13.67 0.87 -21.19
N TYR A 11 -12.77 0.00 -20.71
CA TYR A 11 -12.60 -1.36 -21.22
C TYR A 11 -12.75 -2.36 -20.09
N VAL A 12 -13.68 -3.30 -20.23
CA VAL A 12 -13.76 -4.49 -19.40
C VAL A 12 -12.89 -5.56 -20.06
N ILE A 13 -11.65 -5.73 -19.58
CA ILE A 13 -10.77 -6.80 -20.04
C ILE A 13 -10.97 -7.99 -19.10
N ASN A 14 -11.79 -8.95 -19.51
CA ASN A 14 -11.84 -10.26 -18.87
C ASN A 14 -10.73 -11.13 -19.46
N LYS A 15 -9.69 -11.46 -18.69
CA LYS A 15 -8.79 -12.57 -19.06
C LYS A 15 -8.42 -13.44 -17.84
N MET A 16 -8.42 -14.74 -18.12
CA MET A 16 -8.57 -15.88 -17.22
C MET A 16 -7.42 -16.08 -16.22
N ASN A 17 -7.80 -16.64 -15.08
CA ASN A 17 -7.03 -17.14 -13.94
C ASN A 17 -6.65 -16.05 -12.93
N ASN A 18 -7.52 -15.94 -11.92
CA ASN A 18 -7.56 -14.99 -10.79
C ASN A 18 -8.33 -13.70 -11.13
N ASN A 19 -9.50 -13.56 -10.51
CA ASN A 19 -10.51 -12.54 -10.75
C ASN A 19 -10.00 -11.12 -10.45
N ILE A 20 -9.18 -10.53 -11.32
CA ILE A 20 -8.88 -9.10 -11.28
C ILE A 20 -9.83 -8.40 -12.25
N GLU A 21 -10.87 -7.79 -11.71
CA GLU A 21 -11.80 -6.96 -12.48
C GLU A 21 -11.10 -5.63 -12.84
N ILE A 22 -10.69 -5.46 -14.10
CA ILE A 22 -10.16 -4.19 -14.59
C ILE A 22 -11.33 -3.23 -14.79
N LYS A 23 -11.41 -2.18 -13.96
CA LYS A 23 -12.51 -1.19 -14.00
C LYS A 23 -12.28 -0.10 -15.04
N SER A 24 -11.02 0.21 -15.35
CA SER A 24 -10.66 1.26 -16.29
C SER A 24 -9.26 1.05 -16.87
N LEU A 25 -9.05 1.51 -18.11
CA LEU A 25 -7.74 1.53 -18.76
C LEU A 25 -7.36 2.98 -19.06
N TYR A 26 -6.14 3.36 -18.67
CA TYR A 26 -5.57 4.68 -18.94
C TYR A 26 -4.38 4.56 -19.88
N LEU A 27 -4.10 5.61 -20.65
CA LEU A 27 -2.87 5.73 -21.44
C LEU A 27 -1.90 6.69 -20.76
N TYR A 28 -0.70 6.20 -20.45
CA TYR A 28 0.41 7.03 -20.00
C TYR A 28 1.54 6.98 -21.02
N LYS A 29 1.87 8.15 -21.61
CA LYS A 29 2.89 8.28 -22.67
C LYS A 29 2.71 7.24 -23.80
N GLY A 30 1.46 6.93 -24.16
CA GLY A 30 1.11 5.98 -25.22
C GLY A 30 1.09 4.51 -24.82
N GLN A 31 1.35 4.17 -23.55
CA GLN A 31 1.28 2.79 -23.04
C GLN A 31 0.12 2.62 -22.04
N GLY A 32 -0.51 1.45 -22.05
CA GLY A 32 -1.68 1.15 -21.23
C GLY A 32 -1.36 0.92 -19.76
N ILE A 33 -2.21 1.45 -18.89
CA ILE A 33 -2.25 1.19 -17.45
C ILE A 33 -3.66 0.72 -17.14
N ALA A 34 -3.80 -0.56 -16.78
CA ALA A 34 -5.06 -1.09 -16.29
C ALA A 34 -5.19 -0.75 -14.79
N VAL A 35 -6.36 -0.27 -14.40
CA VAL A 35 -6.64 0.21 -13.04
C VAL A 35 -7.91 -0.45 -12.53
N SER A 36 -7.82 -1.04 -11.35
CA SER A 36 -8.98 -1.44 -10.56
C SER A 36 -8.97 -0.74 -9.20
N ILE A 37 -10.15 -0.41 -8.71
CA ILE A 37 -10.34 0.26 -7.43
C ILE A 37 -11.30 -0.58 -6.61
N THR A 38 -10.87 -1.03 -5.43
CA THR A 38 -11.68 -1.84 -4.52
C THR A 38 -11.78 -1.17 -3.16
N ASN A 39 -12.87 -1.46 -2.44
CA ASN A 39 -13.07 -1.02 -1.06
C ASN A 39 -12.67 -2.18 -0.15
N GLU A 40 -11.43 -2.15 0.32
CA GLU A 40 -10.79 -3.21 1.11
C GLU A 40 -9.94 -2.55 2.21
N PHE A 41 -9.63 -3.29 3.28
CA PHE A 41 -8.78 -2.85 4.39
C PHE A 41 -9.29 -1.56 5.03
N ARG A 42 -10.62 -1.44 5.18
CA ARG A 42 -11.28 -0.22 5.71
C ARG A 42 -10.90 1.05 4.94
N GLY A 43 -10.53 0.92 3.67
CA GLY A 43 -10.07 2.00 2.80
C GLY A 43 -10.30 1.73 1.32
N ILE A 44 -9.58 2.45 0.48
CA ILE A 44 -9.59 2.30 -0.98
C ILE A 44 -8.24 1.71 -1.40
N VAL A 45 -8.29 0.60 -2.13
CA VAL A 45 -7.12 -0.01 -2.77
C VAL A 45 -7.17 0.29 -4.26
N VAL A 46 -6.05 0.82 -4.78
CA VAL A 46 -5.87 1.06 -6.21
C VAL A 46 -4.87 0.05 -6.73
N ASN A 47 -5.32 -0.89 -7.56
CA ASN A 47 -4.44 -1.85 -8.23
C ASN A 47 -4.09 -1.32 -9.61
N LEU A 48 -2.80 -1.28 -9.92
CA LEU A 48 -2.27 -0.81 -11.20
C LEU A 48 -1.54 -1.98 -11.88
N ILE A 49 -1.89 -2.25 -13.13
CA ILE A 49 -1.19 -3.23 -13.97
C ILE A 49 -0.65 -2.49 -15.20
N THR A 50 0.66 -2.52 -15.36
CA THR A 50 1.36 -1.83 -16.44
C THR A 50 2.65 -2.56 -16.80
N ASN A 51 3.07 -2.44 -18.06
CA ASN A 51 4.40 -2.81 -18.53
C ASN A 51 5.27 -1.58 -18.83
N ASN A 52 4.82 -0.39 -18.42
CA ASN A 52 5.54 0.86 -18.65
C ASN A 52 6.53 1.15 -17.51
N ASN A 53 7.80 0.85 -17.74
CA ASN A 53 8.87 1.09 -16.76
C ASN A 53 9.03 2.57 -16.37
N LEU A 54 8.75 3.51 -17.28
CA LEU A 54 8.83 4.94 -16.96
C LEU A 54 7.74 5.34 -15.97
N PHE A 55 6.54 4.76 -16.10
CA PHE A 55 5.47 4.99 -15.12
C PHE A 55 5.83 4.44 -13.74
N ILE A 56 6.43 3.24 -13.69
CA ILE A 56 6.88 2.63 -12.43
C ILE A 56 7.94 3.52 -11.77
N GLN A 57 8.91 4.02 -12.54
CA GLN A 57 9.91 4.96 -12.01
C GLN A 57 9.29 6.28 -11.51
N ASP A 58 8.34 6.84 -12.25
CA ASP A 58 7.62 8.05 -11.82
C ASP A 58 6.80 7.79 -10.53
N LEU A 59 6.25 6.58 -10.38
CA LEU A 59 5.53 6.15 -9.17
C LEU A 59 6.46 6.01 -7.97
N ASP A 60 7.62 5.37 -8.14
CA ASP A 60 8.64 5.22 -7.09
C ASP A 60 9.12 6.60 -6.61
N ASN A 61 9.32 7.53 -7.55
CA ASN A 61 9.72 8.91 -7.25
C ASN A 61 8.61 9.75 -6.59
N SER A 62 7.35 9.32 -6.65
CA SER A 62 6.23 10.02 -6.01
C SER A 62 6.13 9.75 -4.50
N LEU A 63 6.96 8.84 -3.97
CA LEU A 63 7.08 8.54 -2.54
C LEU A 63 5.71 8.27 -1.88
N LEU A 64 4.87 7.46 -2.54
CA LEU A 64 3.59 7.05 -1.96
C LEU A 64 3.83 6.27 -0.68
N GLN A 65 3.11 6.68 0.37
CA GLN A 65 3.19 6.05 1.68
C GLN A 65 1.82 5.46 2.00
N PRO A 66 1.73 4.19 2.42
CA PRO A 66 0.49 3.66 2.93
C PRO A 66 0.06 4.41 4.20
N PRO A 67 -1.25 4.50 4.45
CA PRO A 67 -1.74 5.06 5.71
C PRO A 67 -1.19 4.27 6.91
N PRO A 68 -0.90 4.94 8.04
CA PRO A 68 -0.39 4.25 9.24
C PRO A 68 -1.38 3.20 9.76
N PRO A 69 -0.90 2.09 10.36
CA PRO A 69 -1.78 1.02 10.86
C PRO A 69 -2.83 1.50 11.85
N TRP A 70 -2.48 2.43 12.75
CA TRP A 70 -3.42 2.99 13.73
C TRP A 70 -4.46 3.95 13.15
N ILE A 71 -4.32 4.34 11.89
CA ILE A 71 -5.34 5.10 11.15
C ILE A 71 -6.29 4.14 10.44
N VAL A 72 -5.76 3.08 9.83
CA VAL A 72 -6.56 2.04 9.14
C VAL A 72 -7.32 1.17 10.16
N TYR A 73 -6.66 0.82 11.25
CA TYR A 73 -7.12 -0.09 12.30
C TYR A 73 -7.09 0.61 13.68
N PRO A 74 -7.90 1.66 13.90
CA PRO A 74 -7.82 2.50 15.10
C PRO A 74 -8.24 1.79 16.39
N ASN A 75 -9.05 0.74 16.27
CA ASN A 75 -9.60 -0.01 17.41
C ASN A 75 -8.81 -1.29 17.72
N GLU A 76 -7.78 -1.60 16.92
CA GLU A 76 -7.01 -2.83 17.11
C GLU A 76 -5.84 -2.61 18.08
N ASP A 77 -5.59 -3.61 18.93
CA ASP A 77 -4.45 -3.61 19.85
C ASP A 77 -3.26 -4.32 19.19
N PRO A 78 -2.14 -3.61 18.93
CA PRO A 78 -0.99 -4.19 18.26
C PRO A 78 -0.35 -5.36 19.02
N ARG A 79 -0.60 -5.48 20.33
CA ARG A 79 -0.11 -6.60 21.15
C ARG A 79 -0.79 -7.93 20.80
N GLY A 80 -1.99 -7.89 20.25
CA GLY A 80 -2.73 -9.07 19.78
C GLY A 80 -2.37 -9.49 18.35
N LEU A 81 -1.60 -8.68 17.63
CA LEU A 81 -1.23 -8.91 16.22
C LEU A 81 -0.10 -9.93 16.04
N GLY A 82 0.33 -10.63 17.09
CA GLY A 82 1.19 -11.81 16.94
C GLY A 82 0.43 -13.02 16.39
N SER A 83 -0.91 -12.96 16.35
CA SER A 83 -1.80 -14.00 15.86
C SER A 83 -2.73 -13.48 14.75
N LEU A 84 -2.23 -12.54 13.94
CA LEU A 84 -2.96 -11.97 12.83
C LEU A 84 -3.58 -13.08 11.96
N GLN A 85 -4.86 -12.96 11.70
CA GLN A 85 -5.59 -13.78 10.74
C GLN A 85 -6.61 -12.91 10.01
N GLY A 86 -6.82 -13.20 8.73
CA GLY A 86 -7.81 -12.50 7.91
C GLY A 86 -7.29 -11.19 7.32
N GLU A 87 -8.18 -10.21 7.18
CA GLU A 87 -7.97 -8.98 6.41
C GLU A 87 -6.76 -8.15 6.90
N ILE A 88 -6.57 -8.04 8.22
CA ILE A 88 -5.49 -7.25 8.80
C ILE A 88 -4.11 -7.87 8.53
N ASP A 89 -4.00 -9.20 8.57
CA ASP A 89 -2.77 -9.93 8.26
C ASP A 89 -2.34 -9.67 6.82
N TYR A 90 -3.30 -9.85 5.91
CA TYR A 90 -3.08 -9.65 4.49
C TYR A 90 -2.70 -8.19 4.15
N TRP A 91 -3.32 -7.21 4.81
CA TRP A 91 -2.94 -5.81 4.65
C TRP A 91 -1.50 -5.56 5.11
N PHE A 92 -1.11 -6.14 6.25
CA PHE A 92 0.26 -6.04 6.74
C PHE A 92 1.24 -6.61 5.73
N ASP A 93 1.00 -7.82 5.23
CA ASP A 93 1.91 -8.49 4.31
C ASP A 93 1.97 -7.86 2.92
N SER A 94 0.83 -7.43 2.39
CA SER A 94 0.73 -6.94 1.01
C SER A 94 1.05 -5.46 0.86
N ILE A 95 0.81 -4.65 1.89
CA ILE A 95 0.89 -3.19 1.81
C ILE A 95 1.90 -2.61 2.80
N TRP A 96 1.73 -2.89 4.09
CA TRP A 96 2.48 -2.20 5.14
C TRP A 96 3.93 -2.68 5.26
N ASN A 97 4.15 -3.99 5.34
CA ASN A 97 5.45 -4.60 5.56
C ASN A 97 6.44 -4.28 4.42
N PRO A 98 6.06 -4.32 3.12
CA PRO A 98 6.94 -3.90 2.04
C PRO A 98 7.42 -2.45 2.20
N PHE A 99 6.50 -1.52 2.51
CA PHE A 99 6.83 -0.12 2.76
C PHE A 99 7.72 0.04 4.01
N TRP A 100 7.31 -0.50 5.15
CA TRP A 100 8.05 -0.31 6.40
C TRP A 100 9.45 -0.92 6.33
N ASN A 101 9.61 -2.03 5.62
CA ASN A 101 10.91 -2.68 5.43
C ASN A 101 11.82 -1.98 4.42
N SER A 102 11.29 -1.16 3.52
CA SER A 102 12.11 -0.37 2.59
C SER A 102 12.72 0.88 3.25
N LEU A 103 12.19 1.32 4.39
CA LEU A 103 12.67 2.50 5.10
C LEU A 103 13.95 2.20 5.91
N SER A 104 14.90 3.13 5.82
CA SER A 104 16.04 3.22 6.73
C SER A 104 15.61 3.58 8.16
N LEU A 105 16.51 3.42 9.13
CA LEU A 105 16.24 3.76 10.52
C LEU A 105 15.86 5.23 10.72
N GLU A 106 16.53 6.15 10.01
CA GLU A 106 16.22 7.58 10.09
C GLU A 106 14.86 7.92 9.46
N GLU A 107 14.50 7.27 8.35
CA GLU A 107 13.18 7.42 7.75
C GLU A 107 12.06 6.87 8.65
N LYS A 108 12.28 5.74 9.32
CA LYS A 108 11.34 5.20 10.33
C LYS A 108 11.13 6.18 11.49
N LYS A 109 12.21 6.76 12.01
CA LYS A 109 12.14 7.80 13.05
C LYS A 109 11.38 9.04 12.57
N ASN A 110 11.67 9.50 11.36
CA ASN A 110 10.97 10.65 10.78
C ASN A 110 9.48 10.35 10.58
N TYR A 111 9.15 9.16 10.08
CA TYR A 111 7.78 8.69 9.93
C TYR A 111 7.02 8.76 11.26
N PHE A 112 7.60 8.30 12.37
CA PHE A 112 6.99 8.40 13.69
C PHE A 112 6.79 9.84 14.18
N ARG A 113 7.74 10.74 13.89
CA ARG A 113 7.59 12.17 14.23
C ARG A 113 6.40 12.80 13.51
N MET A 114 6.19 12.42 12.25
CA MET A 114 5.10 12.93 11.41
C MET A 114 3.75 12.35 11.80
N THR A 115 3.69 11.04 12.05
CA THR A 115 2.44 10.28 12.17
C THR A 115 1.97 10.07 13.62
N LYS A 116 2.87 10.28 14.59
CA LYS A 116 2.61 10.27 16.04
C LYS A 116 1.81 9.04 16.53
N PRO A 117 2.34 7.82 16.37
CA PRO A 117 1.71 6.62 16.92
C PRO A 117 1.53 6.73 18.44
N ASN A 118 0.49 6.06 18.95
CA ASN A 118 0.44 5.79 20.38
C ASN A 118 1.56 4.82 20.79
N ARG A 119 1.83 4.72 22.10
CA ARG A 119 2.92 3.88 22.63
C ARG A 119 2.84 2.41 22.21
N TYR A 120 1.65 1.86 22.03
CA TYR A 120 1.48 0.45 21.70
C TYR A 120 1.93 0.16 20.28
N TRP A 121 1.53 1.02 19.33
CA TRP A 121 1.94 0.92 17.94
C TRP A 121 3.44 1.21 17.74
N ALA A 122 3.96 2.20 18.46
CA ALA A 122 5.39 2.51 18.44
C ALA A 122 6.23 1.30 18.89
N ASN A 123 5.86 0.68 20.02
CA ASN A 123 6.55 -0.49 20.54
C ASN A 123 6.45 -1.69 19.59
N TYR A 124 5.26 -1.98 19.06
CA TYR A 124 5.08 -3.11 18.13
C TYR A 124 5.98 -2.98 16.89
N LEU A 125 6.00 -1.81 16.24
CA LEU A 125 6.75 -1.60 15.00
C LEU A 125 8.27 -1.52 15.18
N MET A 126 8.75 -1.16 16.37
CA MET A 126 10.20 -1.04 16.66
C MET A 126 10.77 -2.24 17.41
N GLU A 127 9.94 -2.95 18.18
CA GLU A 127 10.40 -3.99 19.10
C GLU A 127 9.95 -5.41 18.72
N SER A 128 9.07 -5.59 17.74
CA SER A 128 8.69 -6.92 17.26
C SER A 128 9.89 -7.61 16.58
N PRO A 129 10.12 -8.94 16.80
CA PRO A 129 11.20 -9.70 16.16
C PRO A 129 11.24 -9.52 14.64
N ILE A 130 10.07 -9.46 14.00
CA ILE A 130 9.89 -9.22 12.56
C ILE A 130 10.61 -7.93 12.11
N TYR A 131 10.67 -6.91 12.97
CA TYR A 131 11.28 -5.62 12.69
C TYR A 131 12.66 -5.44 13.37
N LYS A 132 13.03 -6.30 14.32
CA LYS A 132 14.33 -6.29 15.00
C LYS A 132 15.47 -6.94 14.20
N GLU A 133 15.19 -7.95 13.38
CA GLU A 133 16.22 -8.72 12.64
C GLU A 133 16.90 -7.95 11.48
N LYS A 134 16.55 -6.68 11.26
CA LYS A 134 17.11 -5.83 10.20
C LYS A 134 17.82 -4.56 10.72
N ILE A 135 18.26 -4.58 11.97
CA ILE A 135 19.03 -3.49 12.63
C ILE A 135 20.47 -3.94 12.85
#